data_AF-A0A450U6F9-F1
#
_entry.id   AF-A0A450U6F9-F1
#
_cell.length_a   1.000
_cell.length_b   1.000
_cell.length_c   1.000
_cell.angle_alpha   90.00
_cell.angle_beta   90.00
_cell.angle_gamma   90.00
#
_symmetry.space_group_name_H-M   'P 1'
#
loop_
_entity.id
_entity.type
_entity.pdbx_description
1 polymer ?
#
loop_
_entity_poly.entity_id
_entity_poly.type
_entity_poly.pdbx_seq_one_letter_code
_entity_poly.pdbx_strand_id
1 'polypeptide(L)' 'MSEDRVVCRFHSRIPGAHSQGETLDELRQNLEEVIGMLLEDGEPEMALEFIGVQKVAVA' A
#
# COMPACT_ATOMS: atom_id res chain seq x y z
N MET A 1 14.82 22.96 -7.75
CA MET A 1 13.54 22.66 -8.42
C MET A 1 12.99 21.41 -7.75
N SER A 2 12.32 21.58 -6.60
CA SER A 2 11.68 20.47 -5.89
C SER A 2 10.25 20.41 -6.41
N GLU A 3 9.97 19.50 -7.33
CA GLU A 3 8.58 19.21 -7.69
C GLU A 3 7.96 18.49 -6.50
N ASP A 4 6.92 19.09 -5.91
CA ASP A 4 6.08 18.49 -4.86
C ASP A 4 5.32 17.28 -5.44
N ARG A 5 6.01 16.17 -5.67
CA ARG A 5 5.39 14.88 -5.99
C ARG A 5 4.86 14.29 -4.69
N VAL A 6 3.54 14.36 -4.51
CA VAL A 6 2.85 13.59 -3.48
C VAL A 6 2.98 12.12 -3.85
N VAL A 7 3.56 11.30 -2.97
CA VAL A 7 3.67 9.86 -3.18
C VAL A 7 2.86 9.13 -2.13
N CYS A 8 1.96 8.25 -2.56
CA CYS A 8 1.13 7.44 -1.69
C CYS A 8 1.93 6.21 -1.23
N ARG A 9 1.97 5.92 0.07
CA ARG A 9 2.72 4.80 0.66
C ARG A 9 1.83 3.94 1.55
N PHE A 10 1.98 2.63 1.42
CA PHE A 10 1.44 1.62 2.33
C PHE A 10 2.56 1.03 3.21
N HIS A 11 2.30 0.90 4.52
CA HIS A 11 3.22 0.32 5.49
C HIS A 11 2.55 -0.82 6.24
N SER A 12 2.97 -2.06 5.96
CA SER A 12 2.60 -3.25 6.73
C SER A 12 3.55 -3.48 7.89
N ARG A 13 3.08 -4.19 8.92
CA ARG A 13 3.93 -4.76 9.98
C ARG A 13 4.69 -6.02 9.52
N ILE A 14 4.38 -6.55 8.33
CA ILE A 14 5.08 -7.68 7.73
C ILE A 14 6.38 -7.16 7.09
N PRO A 15 7.57 -7.65 7.49
CA PRO A 15 8.83 -7.22 6.89
C PRO A 15 8.83 -7.44 5.38
N GLY A 16 9.10 -6.38 4.61
CA GLY A 16 9.11 -6.44 3.14
C GLY A 16 7.76 -6.15 2.47
N ALA A 17 6.66 -6.09 3.23
CA ALA A 17 5.33 -5.74 2.70
C ALA A 17 5.10 -4.22 2.70
N HIS A 18 5.90 -3.52 1.91
CA HIS A 18 5.78 -2.08 1.69
C HIS A 18 5.49 -1.82 0.22
N SER A 19 4.59 -0.87 -0.04
CA SER A 19 4.24 -0.46 -1.40
C SER A 19 4.16 1.06 -1.50
N GLN A 20 4.53 1.61 -2.64
CA GLN A 20 4.55 3.06 -2.90
C GLN A 20 4.16 3.32 -4.36
N GLY A 21 3.40 4.37 -4.61
CA GLY A 21 2.99 4.78 -5.96
C GLY A 21 2.78 6.29 -6.05
N GLU A 22 3.02 6.87 -7.21
CA GLU A 22 2.80 8.30 -7.46
C GLU A 22 1.31 8.64 -7.57
N THR A 23 0.49 7.65 -7.87
CA THR A 23 -0.97 7.72 -7.84
C THR A 23 -1.57 6.64 -6.95
N LEU A 24 -2.85 6.80 -6.57
CA LEU A 24 -3.58 5.76 -5.85
C LEU A 24 -3.72 4.46 -6.65
N ASP A 25 -3.85 4.56 -7.98
CA ASP A 25 -3.95 3.40 -8.86
C ASP A 25 -2.63 2.61 -8.90
N GLU A 26 -1.49 3.31 -8.98
CA GLU A 26 -0.17 2.69 -8.89
C GLU A 26 0.06 2.06 -7.52
N LEU A 27 -0.31 2.76 -6.44
CA LEU A 27 -0.22 2.19 -5.09
C LEU A 27 -1.05 0.90 -4.97
N ARG A 28 -2.28 0.88 -5.54
CA ARG A 28 -3.15 -0.31 -5.54
C ARG A 28 -2.51 -1.47 -6.29
N GLN A 29 -2.02 -1.26 -7.51
CA GLN A 29 -1.38 -2.32 -8.29
C GLN A 29 -0.16 -2.90 -7.58
N ASN A 30 0.71 -2.04 -7.07
CA ASN A 30 1.89 -2.45 -6.33
C ASN A 30 1.51 -3.20 -5.04
N LEU A 31 0.38 -2.84 -4.41
CA LEU A 31 -0.14 -3.55 -3.24
C LEU A 31 -0.66 -4.95 -3.59
N GLU A 32 -1.38 -5.10 -4.71
CA GLU A 32 -1.86 -6.40 -5.20
C GLU A 32 -0.71 -7.37 -5.46
N GLU A 33 0.40 -6.90 -6.04
CA GLU A 33 1.61 -7.71 -6.25
C GLU A 33 2.25 -8.14 -4.93
N VAL A 34 2.44 -7.22 -3.99
CA VAL A 34 3.01 -7.52 -2.66
C VAL A 34 2.14 -8.51 -1.91
N ILE A 35 0.81 -8.36 -1.94
CA ILE A 35 -0.12 -9.30 -1.32
C ILE A 35 -0.07 -10.66 -2.01
N GLY A 36 0.00 -10.70 -3.35
CA GLY A 36 0.16 -11.93 -4.12
C GLY A 36 1.41 -12.71 -3.69
N MET A 37 2.55 -12.03 -3.60
CA MET A 37 3.80 -12.63 -3.14
C MET A 37 3.70 -13.15 -1.69
N LEU A 38 3.03 -12.43 -0.80
CA LEU A 38 2.83 -12.90 0.58
C LEU A 38 1.95 -14.15 0.66
N LEU A 39 0.93 -14.27 -0.19
CA LEU A 39 0.03 -15.42 -0.21
C LEU A 39 0.67 -16.66 -0.85
N GLU A 40 1.64 -16.48 -1.76
CA GLU A 40 2.44 -17.59 -2.32
C GLU A 40 3.29 -18.29 -1.26
N ASP A 41 3.80 -17.55 -0.25
CA ASP A 41 4.60 -18.09 0.86
C ASP A 41 3.74 -18.72 2.00
N GLY A 42 2.40 -18.75 1.85
CA GLY A 42 1.42 -19.25 2.82
C GLY A 42 0.50 -18.15 3.36
N GLU A 43 -0.57 -18.49 4.11
CA GLU A 43 -1.42 -17.45 4.71
C GLU A 43 -0.64 -16.73 5.84
N PRO A 44 -0.35 -15.42 5.71
CA PRO A 44 0.20 -14.68 6.83
C PRO A 44 -0.87 -14.63 7.94
N GLU A 45 -0.47 -14.83 9.21
CA GLU A 45 -1.33 -14.53 10.36
C GLU A 45 -1.60 -13.03 10.39
N MET A 46 -2.63 -12.59 9.66
CA MET A 46 -3.01 -11.19 9.58
C MET A 46 -3.80 -10.81 10.83
N ALA A 47 -3.13 -10.17 11.77
CA ALA A 47 -3.82 -9.31 12.73
C ALA A 47 -4.36 -8.09 11.95
N LEU A 48 -5.61 -8.17 11.49
CA LEU A 48 -6.31 -7.06 10.87
C LEU A 48 -6.48 -5.95 11.90
N GLU A 49 -5.64 -4.92 11.79
CA GLU A 49 -5.74 -3.71 12.57
C GLU A 49 -6.14 -2.55 11.66
N PHE A 50 -7.24 -1.90 12.01
CA PHE A 50 -7.70 -0.72 11.29
C PHE A 50 -6.74 0.44 11.56
N ILE A 51 -6.02 0.89 10.51
CA ILE A 51 -5.03 1.97 10.62
C ILE A 51 -5.65 3.36 10.33
N GLY A 52 -6.77 3.44 9.60
CA GLY A 52 -7.48 4.70 9.33
C GLY A 52 -8.26 4.75 8.01
N VAL A 53 -8.88 5.92 7.74
CA VAL A 53 -9.58 6.24 6.48
C VAL A 53 -9.16 7.62 6.00
N GLN A 54 -8.96 7.79 4.68
CA GLN A 54 -8.73 9.10 4.06
C GLN A 54 -9.87 9.43 3.10
N LYS A 55 -10.52 10.57 3.33
CA LYS A 55 -11.50 11.13 2.39
C LYS A 55 -10.75 11.85 1.27
N VAL A 56 -11.02 11.45 0.03
CA VAL A 56 -10.55 12.13 -1.18
C VAL A 56 -11.75 12.80 -1.82
N ALA A 57 -11.65 14.09 -2.14
CA ALA A 57 -12.66 14.82 -2.90
C ALA A 57 -12.25 14.82 -4.37
N VAL A 58 -13.21 14.53 -5.26
CA VAL A 58 -13.04 14.56 -6.71
C VAL A 58 -13.95 15.66 -7.24
N ALA A 59 -13.40 16.62 -7.98
CA ALA A 59 -14.12 17.76 -8.58
C ALA A 59 -14.60 17.42 -10.00
#